data_AF-A0A934RZA8-F1
#
_entry.id   AF-A0A934RZA8-F1
#
_cell.length_a   1.000
_cell.length_b   1.000
_cell.length_c   1.000
_cell.angle_alpha   90.00
_cell.angle_beta   90.00
_cell.angle_gamma   90.00
#
_symmetry.space_group_name_H-M   'P 1'
#
loop_
_entity.id
_entity.type
_entity.pdbx_description
1 polymer ?
#
loop_
_entity_poly.entity_id
_entity_poly.type
_entity_poly.pdbx_seq_one_letter_code
_entity_poly.pdbx_strand_id
1 'polypeptide(L)'
;MNNSNKRFYARFGGSWGSFGIFALLAYGLELYSYLPFFGLLGYATMILLLLLALSEAEVRLHYLLVSGSLMIFGAFASFDLVSSRDELTTIWKEWLGEDITNEQSSGLVQALLILLGIFCGSLASATLFYGLNKKNFRG
;
A
#
# COMPACT_ATOMS: atom_id res chain seq x y z
N MET A 1 -0.61 -25.40 15.08
CA MET A 1 -0.97 -24.25 14.21
C MET A 1 -1.29 -24.79 12.82
N ASN A 2 -2.48 -24.53 12.28
CA ASN A 2 -2.91 -25.01 10.97
C ASN A 2 -1.95 -24.53 9.85
N ASN A 3 -1.78 -25.29 8.76
CA ASN A 3 -0.86 -24.92 7.67
C ASN A 3 -1.25 -23.57 7.03
N SER A 4 -2.54 -23.29 6.93
CA SER A 4 -3.09 -22.01 6.50
C SER A 4 -2.64 -20.84 7.39
N ASN A 5 -2.71 -20.99 8.72
CA ASN A 5 -2.22 -19.97 9.65
C ASN A 5 -0.71 -19.70 9.50
N LYS A 6 0.10 -20.74 9.28
CA LYS A 6 1.55 -20.55 9.03
C LYS A 6 1.78 -19.72 7.76
N ARG A 7 1.06 -20.02 6.67
CA ARG A 7 1.13 -19.28 5.40
C ARG A 7 0.66 -17.84 5.56
N PHE A 8 -0.41 -17.62 6.33
CA PHE A 8 -0.88 -16.28 6.69
C PHE A 8 0.23 -15.45 7.34
N TYR A 9 0.80 -15.93 8.45
CA TYR A 9 1.83 -15.18 9.18
C TYR A 9 3.11 -14.99 8.36
N ALA A 10 3.48 -15.96 7.53
CA ALA A 10 4.62 -15.82 6.62
C ALA A 10 4.39 -14.71 5.58
N ARG A 11 3.20 -14.63 4.97
CA ARG A 11 2.87 -13.59 3.98
C ARG A 11 2.65 -12.23 4.62
N PHE A 12 1.97 -12.20 5.77
CA PHE A 12 1.77 -10.98 6.54
C PHE A 12 3.10 -10.40 7.05
N GLY A 13 3.92 -11.25 7.67
CA GLY A 13 5.27 -10.89 8.09
C GLY A 13 6.17 -10.55 6.91
N GLY A 14 6.02 -11.23 5.78
CA GLY A 14 6.69 -10.88 4.53
C GLY A 14 6.31 -9.50 4.00
N SER A 15 5.04 -9.09 4.12
CA SER A 15 4.60 -7.74 3.75
C SER A 15 5.29 -6.67 4.62
N TRP A 16 5.23 -6.80 5.94
CA TRP A 16 5.91 -5.87 6.86
C TRP A 16 7.44 -5.93 6.75
N GLY A 17 8.01 -7.11 6.52
CA GLY A 17 9.43 -7.30 6.26
C GLY A 17 9.87 -6.61 4.96
N SER A 18 9.08 -6.73 3.89
CA SER A 18 9.32 -6.00 2.66
C SER A 18 9.21 -4.50 2.87
N PHE A 19 8.27 -4.00 3.70
CA PHE A 19 8.24 -2.60 4.11
C PHE A 19 9.55 -2.14 4.75
N GLY A 20 10.08 -2.90 5.72
CA GLY A 20 11.37 -2.60 6.33
C GLY A 20 12.52 -2.60 5.32
N ILE A 21 12.57 -3.58 4.43
CA ILE A 21 13.62 -3.68 3.40
C ILE A 21 13.52 -2.53 2.40
N PHE A 22 12.34 -2.24 1.87
CA PHE A 22 12.14 -1.14 0.92
C PHE A 22 12.43 0.22 1.56
N ALA A 23 12.03 0.43 2.82
CA ALA A 23 12.39 1.64 3.56
C ALA A 23 13.91 1.76 3.75
N LEU A 24 14.59 0.68 4.18
CA LEU A 24 16.04 0.68 4.35
C LEU A 24 16.78 0.93 3.03
N LEU A 25 16.31 0.35 1.93
CA LEU A 25 16.90 0.59 0.61
C LEU A 25 16.64 2.03 0.14
N ALA A 26 15.42 2.53 0.28
CA ALA A 26 15.04 3.87 -0.15
C ALA A 26 15.81 4.96 0.60
N TYR A 27 15.85 4.86 1.94
CA TYR A 27 16.49 5.88 2.79
C TYR A 27 17.98 5.62 3.04
N GLY A 28 18.41 4.36 3.14
CA GLY A 28 19.79 4.01 3.45
C GLY A 28 20.73 4.04 2.25
N LEU A 29 20.22 3.84 1.04
CA LEU A 29 21.01 3.90 -0.21
C LEU A 29 20.61 5.10 -1.09
N GLU A 30 19.76 5.99 -0.57
CA GLU A 30 19.19 7.13 -1.32
C GLU A 30 18.56 6.69 -2.66
N LEU A 31 18.07 5.45 -2.76
CA LEU A 31 17.50 4.90 -4.01
C LEU A 31 16.32 5.72 -4.53
N TYR A 32 15.66 6.45 -3.63
CA TYR A 32 14.64 7.46 -3.94
C TYR A 32 15.13 8.53 -4.93
N SER A 33 16.38 9.01 -4.81
CA SER A 33 16.90 10.05 -5.70
C SER A 33 17.20 9.56 -7.12
N TYR A 34 17.37 8.25 -7.29
CA TYR A 34 17.68 7.61 -8.58
C TYR A 34 16.45 6.99 -9.23
N LEU A 35 15.49 6.51 -8.43
CA LEU A 35 14.34 5.78 -8.92
C LEU A 35 13.09 6.23 -8.14
N PRO A 36 12.51 7.39 -8.49
CA PRO A 36 11.39 8.01 -7.75
C PRO A 36 10.13 7.13 -7.67
N PHE A 37 9.96 6.18 -8.60
CA PHE A 37 8.86 5.19 -8.55
C PHE A 37 9.10 4.00 -7.61
N PHE A 38 10.28 3.91 -6.99
CA PHE A 38 10.67 2.80 -6.11
C PHE A 38 9.73 2.67 -4.91
N GLY A 39 9.29 3.80 -4.34
CA GLY A 39 8.29 3.81 -3.26
C GLY A 39 6.96 3.19 -3.70
N LEU A 40 6.45 3.59 -4.88
CA LEU A 40 5.21 3.05 -5.44
C LEU A 40 5.28 1.52 -5.65
N LEU A 41 6.38 1.02 -6.19
CA LEU A 41 6.60 -0.42 -6.38
C LEU A 41 6.67 -1.16 -5.04
N GLY A 42 7.30 -0.55 -4.03
CA GLY A 42 7.30 -1.05 -2.67
C GLY A 42 5.89 -1.23 -2.14
N TYR A 43 5.08 -0.16 -2.15
CA TYR A 43 3.71 -0.22 -1.63
C TYR A 43 2.82 -1.20 -2.41
N ALA A 44 2.94 -1.26 -3.74
CA ALA A 44 2.21 -2.23 -4.54
C ALA A 44 2.54 -3.67 -4.13
N THR A 45 3.83 -3.96 -3.91
CA THR A 45 4.30 -5.27 -3.44
C THR A 45 3.75 -5.62 -2.06
N MET A 46 3.75 -4.67 -1.12
CA MET A 46 3.22 -4.86 0.22
C MET A 46 1.72 -5.13 0.23
N ILE A 47 0.96 -4.37 -0.57
CA ILE A 47 -0.49 -4.55 -0.74
C ILE A 47 -0.78 -5.92 -1.35
N LEU A 48 -0.05 -6.34 -2.39
CA LEU A 48 -0.20 -7.68 -2.98
C LEU A 48 0.08 -8.79 -1.95
N LEU A 49 1.12 -8.66 -1.13
CA LEU A 49 1.41 -9.62 -0.07
C LEU A 49 0.31 -9.66 1.00
N LEU A 50 -0.28 -8.51 1.35
CA LEU A 50 -1.43 -8.45 2.26
C LEU A 50 -2.67 -9.11 1.65
N LEU A 51 -2.93 -8.94 0.36
CA LEU A 51 -4.04 -9.60 -0.33
C LEU A 51 -3.82 -11.12 -0.43
N LEU A 52 -2.58 -11.55 -0.65
CA LEU A 52 -2.21 -12.97 -0.59
C LEU A 52 -2.26 -13.53 0.83
N ALA A 53 -1.98 -12.73 1.86
CA ALA A 53 -2.18 -13.14 3.25
C ALA A 53 -3.69 -13.30 3.53
N LEU A 54 -4.50 -12.35 3.07
CA LEU A 54 -5.95 -12.37 3.22
C LEU A 54 -6.60 -13.63 2.62
N SER A 55 -6.10 -14.14 1.49
CA SER A 55 -6.63 -15.37 0.88
C SER A 55 -6.45 -16.61 1.77
N GLU A 56 -5.53 -16.57 2.74
CA GLU A 56 -5.26 -17.62 3.73
C GLU A 56 -5.87 -17.28 5.10
N ALA A 57 -6.69 -16.22 5.20
CA ALA A 57 -7.24 -15.78 6.46
C ALA A 57 -8.33 -16.74 6.96
N GLU A 58 -8.07 -17.44 8.06
CA GLU A 58 -9.06 -18.34 8.66
C GLU A 58 -9.79 -17.70 9.85
N VAL A 59 -9.10 -16.91 10.66
CA VAL A 59 -9.59 -16.37 11.94
C VAL A 59 -9.81 -14.86 11.88
N ARG A 60 -10.70 -14.35 12.75
CA ARG A 60 -11.05 -12.92 12.84
C ARG A 60 -9.83 -11.99 12.95
N LEU A 61 -8.84 -12.41 13.74
CA LEU A 61 -7.61 -11.65 13.95
C LEU A 61 -6.87 -11.38 12.63
N HIS A 62 -6.86 -12.34 11.69
CA HIS A 62 -6.17 -12.19 10.42
C HIS A 62 -6.76 -11.05 9.59
N TYR A 63 -8.09 -10.93 9.56
CA TYR A 63 -8.79 -9.86 8.87
C TYR A 63 -8.55 -8.49 9.51
N LEU A 64 -8.54 -8.43 10.85
CA LEU A 64 -8.21 -7.21 11.58
C LEU A 64 -6.77 -6.74 11.28
N LEU A 65 -5.81 -7.67 11.31
CA LEU A 65 -4.40 -7.38 11.02
C LEU A 65 -4.21 -6.88 9.59
N VAL A 66 -4.82 -7.54 8.60
CA VAL A 66 -4.74 -7.13 7.20
C VAL A 66 -5.41 -5.78 6.99
N SER A 67 -6.62 -5.57 7.52
CA SER A 67 -7.35 -4.31 7.41
C SER A 67 -6.57 -3.14 8.01
N GLY A 68 -6.05 -3.31 9.23
CA GLY A 68 -5.22 -2.29 9.88
C GLY A 68 -3.93 -2.00 9.10
N SER A 69 -3.28 -3.04 8.56
CA SER A 69 -2.06 -2.85 7.76
C SER A 69 -2.33 -2.15 6.44
N LEU A 70 -3.46 -2.43 5.77
CA LEU A 70 -3.88 -1.72 4.56
C LEU A 70 -4.12 -0.23 4.83
N MET A 71 -4.71 0.13 5.98
CA MET A 71 -4.87 1.53 6.38
C MET A 71 -3.52 2.20 6.63
N ILE A 72 -2.61 1.54 7.35
CA ILE A 72 -1.28 2.06 7.67
C ILE A 72 -0.45 2.26 6.40
N PHE A 73 -0.37 1.26 5.53
CA PHE A 73 0.40 1.37 4.29
C PHE A 73 -0.24 2.36 3.32
N GLY A 74 -1.57 2.44 3.25
CA GLY A 74 -2.25 3.48 2.47
C GLY A 74 -1.92 4.89 2.97
N ALA A 75 -1.85 5.09 4.29
CA ALA A 75 -1.47 6.37 4.89
C ALA A 75 0.00 6.71 4.61
N PHE A 76 0.93 5.76 4.76
CA PHE A 76 2.33 5.98 4.41
C PHE A 76 2.53 6.28 2.93
N ALA A 77 1.90 5.51 2.05
CA ALA A 77 1.95 5.76 0.60
C ALA A 77 1.37 7.14 0.24
N SER A 78 0.33 7.59 0.94
CA SER A 78 -0.23 8.92 0.76
C SER A 78 0.75 10.02 1.20
N PHE A 79 1.39 9.85 2.36
CA PHE A 79 2.40 10.78 2.86
C PHE A 79 3.61 10.87 1.92
N ASP A 80 4.08 9.72 1.44
CA ASP A 80 5.20 9.62 0.51
C ASP A 80 4.87 10.30 -0.82
N LEU A 81 3.67 10.07 -1.35
CA LEU A 81 3.20 10.72 -2.58
C LEU A 81 3.14 12.25 -2.47
N VAL A 82 2.72 12.79 -1.31
CA VAL A 82 2.73 14.23 -1.06
C VAL A 82 4.16 14.77 -0.99
N SER A 83 5.05 14.03 -0.33
CA SER A 83 6.44 14.43 -0.12
C SER A 83 7.23 14.44 -1.43
N SER A 84 6.96 13.48 -2.33
CA SER A 84 7.63 13.35 -3.64
C SER A 84 6.98 14.17 -4.75
N ARG A 85 6.08 15.12 -4.44
CA ARG A 85 5.32 15.89 -5.45
C ARG A 85 6.22 16.60 -6.46
N ASP A 86 7.27 17.27 -6.00
CA ASP A 86 8.12 18.10 -6.87
C ASP A 86 8.92 17.23 -7.84
N GLU A 87 9.36 16.06 -7.38
CA GLU A 87 10.03 15.06 -8.22
C GLU A 87 9.08 14.42 -9.23
N LEU A 88 7.88 14.05 -8.79
CA LEU A 88 6.83 13.54 -9.68
C LEU A 88 6.48 14.55 -10.78
N THR A 89 6.43 15.84 -10.43
CA THR A 89 6.20 16.92 -11.41
C THR A 89 7.31 16.96 -12.46
N THR A 90 8.56 16.83 -12.03
CA THR A 90 9.73 16.84 -12.91
C THR A 90 9.68 15.66 -13.89
N ILE A 91 9.38 14.46 -13.38
CA ILE A 91 9.26 13.24 -14.22
C ILE A 91 8.08 13.35 -15.19
N TRP A 92 6.93 13.84 -14.73
CA TRP A 92 5.77 13.99 -15.61
C TRP A 92 6.03 14.97 -16.74
N LYS A 93 6.78 16.06 -16.50
CA LYS A 93 7.23 16.96 -17.56
C LYS A 93 8.10 16.24 -18.58
N GLU A 94 9.07 15.44 -18.12
CA GLU A 94 9.93 14.66 -19.00
C GLU A 94 9.15 13.62 -19.82
N TRP A 95 8.16 12.96 -19.22
CA TRP A 95 7.39 11.89 -19.87
C TRP A 95 6.31 12.40 -20.82
N LEU A 96 5.59 13.46 -20.44
CA LEU A 96 4.51 14.01 -21.24
C LEU A 96 5.00 14.98 -22.31
N GLY A 97 6.25 15.46 -22.21
CA GLY A 97 6.82 16.42 -23.15
C GLY A 97 6.14 17.79 -23.11
N GLU A 98 5.36 18.07 -22.07
CA GLU A 98 4.64 19.31 -21.85
C GLU A 98 5.03 19.93 -20.51
N ASP A 99 5.07 21.26 -20.48
CA ASP A 99 5.29 22.01 -19.24
C ASP A 99 4.02 21.97 -18.37
N ILE A 100 3.98 21.00 -17.47
CA ILE A 100 2.90 20.89 -16.48
C ILE A 100 3.07 22.01 -15.45
N THR A 101 2.00 22.78 -15.25
CA THR A 101 1.97 23.84 -14.24
C THR A 101 1.92 23.25 -12.83
N ASN A 102 2.39 24.02 -11.84
CA ASN A 102 2.34 23.59 -10.42
C ASN A 102 0.91 23.28 -9.94
N GLU A 103 -0.10 23.99 -10.45
CA GLU A 103 -1.52 23.71 -10.15
C GLU A 103 -1.98 22.36 -10.72
N GLN A 104 -1.65 22.06 -11.97
CA GLN A 104 -1.99 20.78 -12.60
C GLN A 104 -1.33 19.60 -11.88
N SER A 105 -0.05 19.75 -11.51
CA SER A 105 0.65 18.75 -10.69
C SER A 105 -0.03 18.55 -9.32
N SER A 106 -0.42 19.65 -8.66
CA SER A 106 -1.17 19.58 -7.40
C SER A 106 -2.46 18.78 -7.56
N GLY A 107 -3.21 19.04 -8.63
CA GLY A 107 -4.47 18.35 -8.93
C GLY A 107 -4.26 16.86 -9.19
N LEU A 108 -3.20 16.48 -9.91
CA LEU A 108 -2.85 15.08 -10.16
C LEU A 108 -2.47 14.34 -8.88
N VAL A 109 -1.61 14.93 -8.04
CA VAL A 109 -1.26 14.34 -6.74
C VAL A 109 -2.50 14.20 -5.87
N GLN A 110 -3.36 15.22 -5.81
CA GLN A 110 -4.60 15.15 -5.05
C GLN A 110 -5.56 14.05 -5.57
N ALA A 111 -5.70 13.92 -6.89
CA ALA A 111 -6.50 12.86 -7.49
C ALA A 111 -5.95 11.46 -7.14
N LEU A 112 -4.62 11.29 -7.21
CA LEU A 112 -3.95 10.05 -6.83
C LEU A 112 -4.13 9.73 -5.33
N LEU A 113 -4.05 10.72 -4.44
CA LEU A 113 -4.32 10.55 -3.02
C LEU A 113 -5.75 10.07 -2.76
N ILE A 114 -6.73 10.67 -3.45
CA ILE A 114 -8.13 10.28 -3.33
C ILE A 114 -8.31 8.83 -3.82
N LEU A 115 -7.75 8.48 -4.99
CA LEU A 115 -7.83 7.13 -5.53
C LEU A 115 -7.20 6.10 -4.60
N LEU A 116 -6.01 6.39 -4.09
CA LEU A 116 -5.30 5.53 -3.14
C LEU A 116 -6.09 5.36 -1.84
N GLY A 117 -6.64 6.46 -1.30
CA GLY A 117 -7.47 6.45 -0.11
C GLY A 117 -8.74 5.62 -0.28
N ILE A 118 -9.46 5.79 -1.39
CA ILE A 118 -10.66 5.00 -1.72
C ILE A 118 -10.28 3.52 -1.87
N PHE A 119 -9.19 3.22 -2.57
CA PHE A 119 -8.74 1.84 -2.80
C PHE A 119 -8.36 1.14 -1.49
N CYS A 120 -7.45 1.71 -0.70
CA CYS A 120 -7.02 1.13 0.57
C CYS A 120 -8.17 1.10 1.59
N GLY A 121 -8.97 2.16 1.68
CA GLY A 121 -10.10 2.25 2.59
C GLY A 121 -11.21 1.25 2.27
N SER A 122 -11.57 1.10 0.99
CA SER A 122 -12.59 0.12 0.57
C SER A 122 -12.13 -1.32 0.82
N LEU A 123 -10.87 -1.65 0.50
CA LEU A 123 -10.29 -2.97 0.80
C LEU A 123 -10.22 -3.23 2.31
N ALA A 124 -9.75 -2.27 3.10
CA ALA A 124 -9.68 -2.40 4.55
C ALA A 124 -11.07 -2.59 5.18
N SER A 125 -12.06 -1.82 4.72
CA SER A 125 -13.45 -1.95 5.16
C SER A 125 -14.05 -3.31 4.78
N ALA A 126 -13.94 -3.71 3.50
CA ALA A 126 -14.47 -4.98 3.01
C ALA A 126 -13.87 -6.18 3.75
N THR A 127 -12.56 -6.18 3.99
CA THR A 127 -11.87 -7.25 4.73
C THR A 127 -12.32 -7.32 6.18
N LEU A 128 -12.50 -6.16 6.83
CA LEU A 128 -12.98 -6.07 8.21
C LEU A 128 -14.44 -6.53 8.32
N PHE A 129 -15.32 -6.06 7.44
CA PHE A 129 -16.72 -6.50 7.37
C PHE A 129 -16.82 -8.00 7.14
N TYR A 130 -16.07 -8.54 6.18
CA TYR A 130 -16.05 -9.99 5.93
C TYR A 130 -15.56 -10.76 7.17
N GLY A 131 -14.45 -10.32 7.79
CA GLY A 131 -13.88 -10.96 8.96
C GLY A 131 -14.80 -10.96 10.18
N LEU A 132 -15.48 -9.84 10.44
CA LEU A 132 -16.44 -9.72 11.56
C LEU A 132 -17.69 -10.57 11.32
N ASN A 133 -18.22 -10.54 10.09
CA ASN A 133 -19.44 -11.26 9.71
C ASN A 133 -19.21 -12.73 9.34
N LYS A 134 -17.97 -13.22 9.24
CA LYS A 134 -17.66 -14.62 8.88
C LYS A 134 -18.37 -15.67 9.76
N LYS A 135 -18.77 -15.34 10.99
CA LYS A 135 -19.59 -16.22 11.83
C LYS A 135 -21.05 -16.31 11.39
N ASN A 136 -21.60 -15.29 10.75
CA ASN A 136 -22.99 -15.25 10.25
C ASN A 136 -23.16 -16.02 8.93
N PHE A 137 -22.06 -16.29 8.22
CA PHE A 137 -22.06 -17.06 6.97
C PHE A 137 -21.63 -18.53 7.13
N ARG A 138 -21.24 -18.94 8.35
CA ARG A 138 -21.11 -20.36 8.71
C ARG A 138 -22.47 -20.87 9.20
N GLY A 139 -23.45 -20.85 8.29
CA GLY A 139 -24.71 -21.57 8.42
C GLY A 139 -24.55 -22.99 7.88
#